data_AF-A0A7Y1TR16-F1
#
_entry.id   AF-A0A7Y1TR16-F1
#
_cell.length_a   1.000
_cell.length_b   1.000
_cell.length_c   1.000
_cell.angle_alpha   90.00
_cell.angle_beta   90.00
_cell.angle_gamma   90.00
#
_symmetry.space_group_name_H-M   'P 1'
#
loop_
_entity.id
_entity.type
_entity.pdbx_description
1 polymer ?
#
loop_
_entity_poly.entity_id
_entity_poly.type
_entity_poly.pdbx_seq_one_letter_code
_entity_poly.pdbx_strand_id
1 'polypeptide(L)'
;MARACDAAGVKLAEAFMYRHHPTWVEAMRLAGNGSIGDVVAVQSWFSYFNDDAGNIRNRLENGGGATMDIGCYNINLSRMVFGAEPIDIQASVRRDPDMGIDIVSSAVLTFPGGGQSTFTCTIRSEEYQRVHIIGTSGRIEIEIPFNIPPDRETRIFLTSGGNPPVDYETVTITFPVEDQYTVQARLFAQAILDDSPVAVPITDAIANMRVVEAILATNPPD
;
A
#
# COMPACT_ATOMS: atom_id res chain seq x y z
N MET A 1 3.83 0.77 21.66
CA MET A 1 2.46 1.33 21.55
C MET A 1 1.40 0.24 21.73
N ALA A 2 1.30 -0.76 20.85
CA ALA A 2 0.26 -1.81 20.94
C ALA A 2 0.06 -2.40 22.35
N ARG A 3 1.11 -2.92 22.99
CA ARG A 3 1.04 -3.46 24.37
C ARG A 3 0.55 -2.45 25.42
N ALA A 4 0.91 -1.18 25.27
CA ALA A 4 0.50 -0.14 26.22
C ALA A 4 -0.98 0.23 26.06
N CYS A 5 -1.46 0.32 24.82
CA CYS A 5 -2.87 0.58 24.54
C CYS A 5 -3.77 -0.59 24.97
N ASP A 6 -3.32 -1.83 24.72
CA ASP A 6 -3.98 -3.05 25.18
C ASP A 6 -4.11 -3.09 26.72
N ALA A 7 -3.00 -2.86 27.42
CA ALA A 7 -3.00 -2.80 28.89
C ALA A 7 -3.88 -1.67 29.46
N ALA A 8 -4.02 -0.57 28.72
CA ALA A 8 -4.86 0.56 29.11
C ALA A 8 -6.33 0.42 28.66
N GLY A 9 -6.68 -0.62 27.88
CA GLY A 9 -8.02 -0.79 27.32
C GLY A 9 -8.44 0.29 26.33
N VAL A 10 -7.48 0.92 25.64
CA VAL A 10 -7.76 1.98 24.65
C VAL A 10 -7.54 1.47 23.22
N LYS A 11 -8.37 1.95 22.29
CA LYS A 11 -8.26 1.63 20.86
C LYS A 11 -7.01 2.30 20.26
N LEU A 12 -6.32 1.60 19.36
CA LEU A 12 -5.16 2.10 18.61
C LEU A 12 -5.29 1.71 17.14
N ALA A 13 -5.06 2.65 16.24
CA ALA A 13 -5.12 2.46 14.79
C ALA A 13 -3.90 3.09 14.12
N GLU A 14 -3.40 2.43 13.07
CA GLU A 14 -2.44 3.05 12.14
C GLU A 14 -3.20 3.77 11.02
N ALA A 15 -2.70 4.95 10.63
CA ALA A 15 -3.40 5.88 9.76
C ALA A 15 -3.24 5.60 8.25
N PHE A 16 -3.43 4.34 7.82
CA PHE A 16 -3.51 3.98 6.38
C PHE A 16 -4.89 4.31 5.79
N MET A 17 -5.17 5.60 5.65
CA MET A 17 -6.44 6.18 5.21
C MET A 17 -6.99 5.60 3.91
N TYR A 18 -6.12 5.33 2.92
CA TYR A 18 -6.52 4.89 1.58
C TYR A 18 -7.34 3.60 1.59
N ARG A 19 -7.08 2.70 2.55
CA ARG A 19 -7.77 1.40 2.68
C ARG A 19 -9.28 1.53 2.82
N HIS A 20 -9.72 2.67 3.34
CA HIS A 20 -11.13 2.92 3.63
C HIS A 20 -11.84 3.68 2.50
N HIS A 21 -11.11 4.19 1.53
CA HIS A 21 -11.70 4.92 0.41
C HIS A 21 -12.57 3.99 -0.45
N PRO A 22 -13.74 4.43 -0.97
CA PRO A 22 -14.63 3.61 -1.79
C PRO A 22 -13.94 2.90 -2.96
N THR A 23 -12.95 3.56 -3.57
CA THR A 23 -12.08 2.98 -4.61
C THR A 23 -11.43 1.67 -4.18
N TRP A 24 -10.85 1.63 -2.98
CA TRP A 24 -10.18 0.44 -2.46
C TRP A 24 -11.13 -0.62 -1.95
N VAL A 25 -12.25 -0.19 -1.36
CA VAL A 25 -13.33 -1.10 -0.97
C VAL A 25 -13.83 -1.88 -2.19
N GLU A 26 -14.07 -1.19 -3.31
CA GLU A 26 -14.51 -1.81 -4.56
C GLU A 26 -13.42 -2.65 -5.22
N ALA A 27 -12.17 -2.15 -5.28
CA ALA A 27 -11.05 -2.93 -5.83
C ALA A 27 -10.85 -4.25 -5.08
N MET A 28 -10.92 -4.23 -3.74
CA MET A 28 -10.82 -5.44 -2.92
C MET A 28 -12.03 -6.37 -3.10
N ARG A 29 -13.24 -5.82 -3.28
CA ARG A 29 -14.43 -6.61 -3.60
C ARG A 29 -14.28 -7.33 -4.94
N LEU A 30 -13.81 -6.64 -5.97
CA LEU A 30 -13.59 -7.20 -7.31
C LEU A 30 -12.45 -8.22 -7.33
N ALA A 31 -11.38 -7.99 -6.57
CA ALA A 31 -10.29 -8.95 -6.42
C ALA A 31 -10.75 -10.22 -5.66
N GLY A 32 -11.67 -10.10 -4.71
CA GLY A 32 -12.14 -11.21 -3.87
C GLY A 32 -13.36 -11.97 -4.38
N ASN A 33 -14.13 -11.43 -5.33
CA ASN A 33 -15.38 -12.04 -5.81
C ASN A 33 -15.23 -12.83 -7.14
N GLY A 34 -14.00 -12.95 -7.66
CA GLY A 34 -13.71 -13.64 -8.90
C GLY A 34 -13.84 -12.79 -10.18
N SER A 35 -14.08 -11.48 -10.10
CA SER A 35 -14.14 -10.59 -11.29
C SER A 35 -12.84 -10.58 -12.12
N ILE A 36 -11.71 -10.97 -11.53
CA ILE A 36 -10.42 -11.14 -12.22
C ILE A 36 -9.85 -12.56 -12.08
N GLY A 37 -10.66 -13.52 -11.61
CA GLY A 37 -10.18 -14.84 -11.22
C GLY A 37 -9.33 -14.79 -9.95
N ASP A 38 -8.37 -15.72 -9.83
CA ASP A 38 -7.46 -15.76 -8.69
C ASP A 38 -6.36 -14.71 -8.85
N VAL A 39 -6.07 -13.93 -7.80
CA VAL A 39 -4.98 -12.95 -7.83
C VAL A 39 -3.64 -13.66 -7.91
N VAL A 40 -2.85 -13.35 -8.94
CA VAL A 40 -1.53 -13.94 -9.17
C VAL A 40 -0.40 -12.94 -8.93
N ALA A 41 -0.63 -11.65 -9.20
CA ALA A 41 0.39 -10.63 -9.04
C ALA A 41 -0.15 -9.25 -8.66
N VAL A 42 0.64 -8.49 -7.90
CA VAL A 42 0.41 -7.07 -7.63
C VAL A 42 1.64 -6.27 -8.03
N GLN A 43 1.49 -5.33 -8.94
CA GLN A 43 2.56 -4.39 -9.31
C GLN A 43 2.23 -3.00 -8.79
N SER A 44 3.15 -2.38 -8.06
CA SER A 44 2.92 -1.02 -7.54
C SER A 44 4.14 -0.12 -7.69
N TRP A 45 3.87 1.18 -7.79
CA TRP A 45 4.89 2.21 -7.86
C TRP A 45 4.44 3.41 -7.03
N PHE A 46 5.36 4.02 -6.30
CA PHE A 46 5.13 5.29 -5.62
C PHE A 46 6.41 6.11 -5.64
N SER A 47 6.38 7.30 -6.23
CA SER A 47 7.49 8.23 -6.20
C SER A 47 7.09 9.69 -6.08
N TYR A 48 8.06 10.49 -5.65
CA TYR A 48 8.11 11.95 -5.80
C TYR A 48 9.57 12.41 -5.70
N PHE A 49 9.82 13.70 -5.91
CA PHE A 49 11.17 14.27 -5.83
C PHE A 49 11.28 15.19 -4.61
N ASN A 50 12.26 14.94 -3.74
CA ASN A 50 12.57 15.80 -2.61
C ASN A 50 14.02 15.63 -2.15
N ASP A 51 14.89 16.57 -2.48
CA ASP A 51 16.30 16.60 -2.07
C ASP A 51 16.58 17.58 -0.91
N ASP A 52 15.55 18.18 -0.31
CA ASP A 52 15.71 19.11 0.80
C ASP A 52 16.21 18.38 2.07
N ALA A 53 17.48 18.58 2.43
CA ALA A 53 18.10 18.05 3.65
C ALA A 53 17.43 18.58 4.95
N GLY A 54 16.69 19.68 4.86
CA GLY A 54 15.86 20.23 5.93
C GLY A 54 14.61 19.40 6.22
N ASN A 55 14.18 18.56 5.29
CA ASN A 55 12.96 17.78 5.39
C ASN A 55 13.15 16.56 6.31
N ILE A 56 12.16 16.26 7.16
CA ILE A 56 12.20 15.11 8.07
C ILE A 56 12.42 13.77 7.35
N ARG A 57 11.96 13.67 6.10
CA ARG A 57 12.06 12.46 5.28
C ARG A 57 13.48 12.19 4.79
N ASN A 58 14.34 13.21 4.81
CA ASN A 58 15.75 13.13 4.46
C ASN A 58 16.66 13.03 5.70
N ARG A 59 16.09 12.72 6.87
CA ARG A 59 16.82 12.58 8.15
C ARG A 59 16.63 11.19 8.74
N LEU A 60 17.72 10.45 8.87
CA LEU A 60 17.71 9.06 9.34
C LEU A 60 17.13 8.93 10.76
N GLU A 61 17.50 9.86 11.66
CA GLU A 61 17.06 9.87 13.05
C GLU A 61 15.55 10.06 13.23
N ASN A 62 14.85 10.56 12.20
CA ASN A 62 13.39 10.71 12.19
C ASN A 62 12.67 9.53 11.53
N GLY A 63 13.40 8.48 11.13
CA GLY A 63 12.85 7.39 10.32
C GLY A 63 12.60 7.80 8.87
N GLY A 64 13.43 8.70 8.32
CA GLY A 64 13.37 9.11 6.92
C GLY A 64 13.74 7.98 5.93
N GLY A 65 13.57 8.26 4.64
CA GLY A 65 13.82 7.34 3.54
C GLY A 65 12.56 6.93 2.78
N ALA A 66 12.76 6.47 1.54
CA ALA A 66 11.68 6.10 0.63
C ALA A 66 10.84 4.95 1.19
N THR A 67 11.46 3.94 1.79
CA THR A 67 10.74 2.76 2.30
C THR A 67 9.83 3.11 3.46
N MET A 68 10.31 3.90 4.41
CA MET A 68 9.52 4.33 5.57
C MET A 68 8.37 5.26 5.18
N ASP A 69 8.61 6.20 4.25
CA ASP A 69 7.63 7.22 3.88
C ASP A 69 6.57 6.72 2.90
N ILE A 70 6.98 6.02 1.83
CA ILE A 70 6.10 5.64 0.72
C ILE A 70 6.18 4.16 0.34
N GLY A 71 7.27 3.47 0.64
CA GLY A 71 7.39 2.01 0.49
C GLY A 71 6.42 1.27 1.40
N CYS A 72 6.15 1.81 2.59
CA CYS A 72 5.22 1.25 3.56
C CYS A 72 3.78 1.10 3.01
N TYR A 73 3.37 1.96 2.06
CA TYR A 73 2.09 1.86 1.35
C TYR A 73 2.07 0.69 0.37
N ASN A 74 3.16 0.50 -0.38
CA ASN A 74 3.29 -0.63 -1.30
C ASN A 74 3.23 -1.96 -0.53
N ILE A 75 3.94 -2.04 0.59
CA ILE A 75 3.95 -3.22 1.47
C ILE A 75 2.55 -3.47 2.08
N ASN A 76 1.92 -2.43 2.62
CA ASN A 76 0.59 -2.55 3.23
C ASN A 76 -0.43 -3.03 2.21
N LEU A 77 -0.38 -2.45 1.01
CA LEU A 77 -1.18 -2.86 -0.14
C LEU A 77 -0.99 -4.34 -0.49
N SER A 78 0.25 -4.79 -0.67
CA SER A 78 0.53 -6.19 -1.06
C SER A 78 -0.08 -7.16 -0.04
N ARG A 79 0.13 -6.89 1.25
CA ARG A 79 -0.43 -7.70 2.35
C ARG A 79 -1.96 -7.65 2.37
N MET A 80 -2.55 -6.47 2.11
CA MET A 80 -4.00 -6.31 2.02
C MET A 80 -4.60 -7.11 0.86
N VAL A 81 -3.99 -7.08 -0.33
CA VAL A 81 -4.51 -7.77 -1.53
C VAL A 81 -4.44 -9.30 -1.37
N PHE A 82 -3.32 -9.82 -0.86
CA PHE A 82 -3.16 -11.26 -0.67
C PHE A 82 -3.79 -11.79 0.63
N GLY A 83 -4.12 -10.90 1.59
CA GLY A 83 -4.68 -11.28 2.88
C GLY A 83 -3.73 -12.15 3.73
N ALA A 84 -2.42 -12.04 3.49
CA ALA A 84 -1.39 -12.88 4.10
C ALA A 84 -0.07 -12.11 4.30
N GLU A 85 0.85 -12.70 5.05
CA GLU A 85 2.23 -12.23 5.17
C GLU A 85 3.12 -12.82 4.07
N PRO A 86 4.11 -12.06 3.56
CA PRO A 86 5.07 -12.63 2.61
C PRO A 86 5.93 -13.69 3.29
N ILE A 87 6.20 -14.77 2.56
CA ILE A 87 7.05 -15.90 2.98
C ILE A 87 8.48 -15.80 2.43
N ASP A 88 8.70 -14.93 1.44
CA ASP A 88 10.02 -14.62 0.89
C ASP A 88 10.07 -13.16 0.44
N ILE A 89 11.23 -12.51 0.63
CA ILE A 89 11.46 -11.10 0.33
C ILE A 89 12.82 -10.99 -0.36
N GLN A 90 12.80 -10.45 -1.58
CA GLN A 90 14.00 -10.06 -2.31
C GLN A 90 13.95 -8.55 -2.53
N ALA A 91 14.98 -7.83 -2.12
CA ALA A 91 15.00 -6.37 -2.24
C ALA A 91 16.32 -5.85 -2.81
N SER A 92 16.26 -4.63 -3.34
CA SER A 92 17.42 -3.82 -3.71
C SER A 92 17.18 -2.41 -3.17
N VAL A 93 18.11 -1.95 -2.34
CA VAL A 93 18.02 -0.68 -1.61
C VAL A 93 19.22 0.17 -1.99
N ARG A 94 18.97 1.37 -2.52
CA ARG A 94 19.99 2.39 -2.79
C ARG A 94 19.84 3.51 -1.77
N ARG A 95 20.92 3.80 -1.06
CA ARG A 95 20.99 4.86 -0.05
C ARG A 95 21.68 6.10 -0.58
N ASP A 96 21.28 7.24 -0.02
CA ASP A 96 22.03 8.47 -0.15
C ASP A 96 23.34 8.35 0.67
N PRO A 97 24.51 8.63 0.08
CA PRO A 97 25.79 8.45 0.78
C PRO A 97 25.99 9.44 1.93
N ASP A 98 25.37 10.63 1.87
CA ASP A 98 25.55 11.66 2.88
C ASP A 98 24.46 11.56 3.96
N MET A 99 23.21 11.30 3.56
CA MET A 99 22.07 11.25 4.48
C MET A 99 21.85 9.87 5.10
N GLY A 100 22.39 8.80 4.50
CA GLY A 100 22.27 7.40 4.99
C GLY A 100 20.87 6.78 4.85
N ILE A 101 19.86 7.57 4.50
CA ILE A 101 18.50 7.10 4.21
C ILE A 101 18.42 6.38 2.85
N ASP A 102 17.47 5.47 2.68
CA ASP A 102 17.17 4.91 1.37
C ASP A 102 16.44 5.92 0.48
N ILE A 103 16.89 6.05 -0.76
CA ILE A 103 16.33 6.98 -1.75
C ILE A 103 15.57 6.28 -2.88
N VAL A 104 15.91 5.01 -3.13
CA VAL A 104 15.21 4.12 -4.05
C VAL A 104 15.23 2.72 -3.46
N SER A 105 14.07 2.10 -3.35
CA SER A 105 13.92 0.73 -2.90
C SER A 105 12.96 -0.03 -3.80
N SER A 106 13.40 -1.18 -4.30
CA SER A 106 12.59 -2.11 -5.09
C SER A 106 12.54 -3.47 -4.39
N ALA A 107 11.38 -4.12 -4.38
CA ALA A 107 11.24 -5.44 -3.77
C ALA A 107 10.28 -6.35 -4.53
N VAL A 108 10.54 -7.66 -4.40
CA VAL A 108 9.66 -8.77 -4.75
C VAL A 108 9.26 -9.46 -3.45
N LEU A 109 7.96 -9.52 -3.19
CA LEU A 109 7.37 -10.21 -2.04
C LEU A 109 6.62 -11.44 -2.56
N THR A 110 6.97 -12.63 -2.07
CA THR A 110 6.24 -13.87 -2.40
C THR A 110 5.29 -14.22 -1.26
N PHE A 111 4.03 -14.52 -1.57
CA PHE A 111 2.98 -14.87 -0.61
C PHE A 111 2.63 -16.37 -0.67
N PRO A 112 1.97 -16.91 0.36
CA PRO A 112 1.43 -18.27 0.33
C PRO A 112 0.58 -18.51 -0.93
N GLY A 113 0.71 -19.68 -1.54
CA GLY A 113 0.04 -19.99 -2.82
C GLY A 113 0.78 -19.50 -4.07
N GLY A 114 1.93 -18.82 -3.91
CA GLY A 114 2.81 -18.43 -5.03
C GLY A 114 2.47 -17.07 -5.65
N GLY A 115 1.49 -16.35 -5.12
CA GLY A 115 1.21 -14.97 -5.52
C GLY A 115 2.39 -14.05 -5.24
N GLN A 116 2.65 -13.09 -6.13
CA GLN A 116 3.80 -12.20 -6.01
C GLN A 116 3.40 -10.73 -6.00
N SER A 117 4.06 -9.93 -5.19
CA SER A 117 4.02 -8.47 -5.35
C SER A 117 5.39 -7.94 -5.75
N THR A 118 5.42 -7.04 -6.73
CA THR A 118 6.62 -6.29 -7.10
C THR A 118 6.35 -4.80 -6.98
N PHE A 119 7.28 -4.08 -6.36
CA PHE A 119 7.13 -2.65 -6.25
C PHE A 119 8.46 -1.90 -6.35
N THR A 120 8.36 -0.61 -6.61
CA THR A 120 9.46 0.34 -6.47
C THR A 120 8.94 1.61 -5.83
N CYS A 121 9.71 2.12 -4.87
CA CYS A 121 9.46 3.40 -4.25
C CYS A 121 10.72 4.28 -4.28
N THR A 122 10.55 5.58 -4.49
CA THR A 122 11.68 6.51 -4.60
C THR A 122 11.28 7.94 -4.27
N ILE A 123 12.17 8.64 -3.58
CA ILE A 123 12.00 10.05 -3.19
C ILE A 123 12.92 10.97 -4.02
N ARG A 124 13.41 10.47 -5.16
CA ARG A 124 14.34 11.13 -6.10
C ARG A 124 13.90 11.00 -7.56
N SER A 125 12.61 10.89 -7.84
CA SER A 125 12.09 10.86 -9.23
C SER A 125 10.78 11.60 -9.39
N GLU A 126 10.27 11.71 -10.61
CA GLU A 126 8.98 12.34 -10.91
C GLU A 126 7.85 11.81 -10.03
N GLU A 127 6.90 12.68 -9.69
CA GLU A 127 5.71 12.26 -8.94
C GLU A 127 4.90 11.25 -9.75
N TYR A 128 4.77 10.05 -9.21
CA TYR A 128 4.00 9.01 -9.87
C TYR A 128 3.49 7.97 -8.88
N GLN A 129 2.28 7.51 -9.11
CA GLN A 129 1.69 6.39 -8.39
C GLN A 129 0.97 5.49 -9.38
N ARG A 130 0.95 4.18 -9.10
CA ARG A 130 0.03 3.23 -9.76
C ARG A 130 -0.03 1.92 -9.00
N VAL A 131 -1.15 1.23 -9.15
CA VAL A 131 -1.30 -0.17 -8.75
C VAL A 131 -1.99 -0.96 -9.85
N HIS A 132 -1.42 -2.11 -10.19
CA HIS A 132 -2.09 -3.14 -10.97
C HIS A 132 -2.27 -4.40 -10.12
N ILE A 133 -3.51 -4.88 -10.01
CA ILE A 133 -3.85 -6.18 -9.42
C ILE A 133 -4.16 -7.11 -10.58
N ILE A 134 -3.35 -8.15 -10.76
CA ILE A 134 -3.43 -9.09 -11.89
C ILE A 134 -3.99 -10.40 -11.38
N GLY A 135 -5.08 -10.86 -11.98
CA GLY A 135 -5.64 -12.18 -11.73
C GLY A 135 -5.58 -13.09 -12.96
N THR A 136 -6.05 -14.32 -12.81
CA THR A 136 -6.00 -15.36 -13.86
C THR A 136 -6.90 -15.06 -15.06
N SER A 137 -7.94 -14.22 -14.91
CA SER A 137 -8.91 -13.92 -15.97
C SER A 137 -9.20 -12.42 -16.14
N GLY A 138 -8.45 -11.55 -15.46
CA GLY A 138 -8.61 -10.11 -15.55
C GLY A 138 -7.58 -9.32 -14.76
N ARG A 139 -7.75 -8.00 -14.72
CA ARG A 139 -6.93 -7.10 -13.93
C ARG A 139 -7.68 -5.84 -13.50
N ILE A 140 -7.20 -5.24 -12.42
CA ILE A 140 -7.66 -3.95 -11.90
C ILE A 140 -6.49 -2.96 -11.94
N GLU A 141 -6.70 -1.79 -12.52
CA GLU A 141 -5.71 -0.70 -12.57
C GLU A 141 -6.22 0.50 -11.78
N ILE A 142 -5.37 1.03 -10.90
CA ILE A 142 -5.65 2.18 -10.03
C ILE A 142 -4.56 3.24 -10.27
N GLU A 143 -4.95 4.37 -10.87
CA GLU A 143 -4.02 5.44 -11.25
C GLU A 143 -3.54 6.26 -10.03
N ILE A 144 -4.42 6.50 -9.05
CA ILE A 144 -4.10 7.28 -7.85
C ILE A 144 -4.42 6.42 -6.61
N PRO A 145 -3.54 5.48 -6.25
CA PRO A 145 -3.79 4.50 -5.19
C PRO A 145 -3.71 5.07 -3.77
N PHE A 146 -2.86 6.07 -3.49
CA PHE A 146 -2.56 6.43 -2.09
C PHE A 146 -2.89 7.89 -1.78
N ASN A 147 -2.55 8.82 -2.67
CA ASN A 147 -2.84 10.25 -2.50
C ASN A 147 -4.16 10.60 -3.19
N ILE A 148 -5.23 9.92 -2.78
CA ILE A 148 -6.55 10.08 -3.39
C ILE A 148 -7.03 11.52 -3.16
N PRO A 149 -7.32 12.28 -4.23
CA PRO A 149 -7.65 13.69 -4.13
C PRO A 149 -9.06 13.87 -3.53
N PRO A 150 -9.23 14.74 -2.52
CA PRO A 150 -10.50 14.92 -1.82
C PRO A 150 -11.46 15.89 -2.54
N ASP A 151 -11.11 16.37 -3.73
CA ASP A 151 -11.78 17.47 -4.43
C ASP A 151 -12.22 17.12 -5.87
N ARG A 152 -12.02 15.87 -6.29
CA ARG A 152 -12.41 15.39 -7.62
C ARG A 152 -12.73 13.90 -7.62
N GLU A 153 -13.52 13.48 -8.61
CA GLU A 153 -13.83 12.07 -8.82
C GLU A 153 -12.56 11.28 -9.11
N THR A 154 -12.59 10.00 -8.73
CA THR A 154 -11.54 9.04 -9.06
C THR A 154 -12.12 7.85 -9.78
N ARG A 155 -11.25 7.02 -10.36
CA ARG A 155 -11.68 5.87 -11.14
C ARG A 155 -10.71 4.71 -10.99
N ILE A 156 -11.22 3.53 -11.27
CA ILE A 156 -10.42 2.33 -11.53
C ILE A 156 -10.83 1.74 -12.87
N PHE A 157 -9.93 0.95 -13.45
CA PHE A 157 -10.21 0.20 -14.66
C PHE A 157 -10.27 -1.28 -14.32
N LEU A 158 -11.38 -1.93 -14.62
CA LEU A 158 -11.53 -3.36 -14.55
C LEU A 158 -11.47 -3.91 -15.98
N THR A 159 -10.44 -4.68 -16.28
CA THR A 159 -10.31 -5.38 -17.56
C THR A 159 -10.56 -6.87 -17.36
N SER A 160 -11.58 -7.44 -17.99
CA SER A 160 -11.96 -8.86 -17.84
C SER A 160 -12.75 -9.38 -19.04
N GLY A 161 -13.10 -10.67 -19.04
CA GLY A 161 -14.06 -11.23 -20.01
C GLY A 161 -13.51 -11.61 -21.39
N GLY A 162 -12.20 -11.50 -21.61
CA GLY A 162 -11.57 -11.88 -22.88
C GLY A 162 -11.31 -13.38 -23.00
N ASN A 163 -11.65 -13.96 -24.15
CA ASN A 163 -10.98 -15.17 -24.62
C ASN A 163 -9.55 -14.79 -25.00
N PRO A 164 -8.50 -15.43 -24.44
CA PRO A 164 -7.14 -15.11 -24.83
C PRO A 164 -6.99 -15.26 -26.36
N PRO A 165 -6.43 -14.27 -27.12
CA PRO A 165 -5.82 -13.00 -26.68
C PRO A 165 -6.47 -11.69 -27.20
N VAL A 166 -7.73 -11.64 -27.67
CA VAL A 166 -8.18 -10.51 -28.53
C VAL A 166 -9.44 -9.72 -28.12
N ASP A 167 -10.12 -10.03 -27.02
CA ASP A 167 -11.43 -9.39 -26.75
C ASP A 167 -11.69 -9.07 -25.27
N TYR A 168 -10.75 -8.42 -24.60
CA TYR A 168 -10.98 -7.96 -23.23
C TYR A 168 -11.85 -6.71 -23.21
N GLU A 169 -12.87 -6.69 -22.34
CA GLU A 169 -13.63 -5.48 -22.05
C GLU A 169 -12.96 -4.74 -20.90
N THR A 170 -12.78 -3.41 -21.05
CA THR A 170 -12.34 -2.55 -19.95
C THR A 170 -13.47 -1.64 -19.52
N VAL A 171 -13.95 -1.85 -18.30
CA VAL A 171 -14.97 -1.01 -17.66
C VAL A 171 -14.27 0.00 -16.78
N THR A 172 -14.61 1.28 -16.97
CA THR A 172 -14.21 2.35 -16.04
C THR A 172 -15.25 2.46 -14.94
N ILE A 173 -14.83 2.30 -13.70
CA ILE A 173 -15.69 2.47 -12.52
C ILE A 173 -15.28 3.79 -11.86
N THR A 174 -16.19 4.76 -11.84
CA THR A 174 -15.96 6.09 -11.27
C THR A 174 -16.55 6.17 -9.86
N PHE A 175 -15.84 6.85 -8.98
CA PHE A 175 -16.24 7.09 -7.60
C PHE A 175 -16.45 8.59 -7.37
N PRO A 176 -17.49 8.96 -6.60
CA PRO A 176 -17.69 10.35 -6.22
C PRO A 176 -16.53 10.87 -5.38
N VAL A 177 -16.45 12.19 -5.27
CA VAL A 177 -15.51 12.88 -4.37
C VAL A 177 -15.70 12.37 -2.94
N GLU A 178 -14.63 11.90 -2.32
CA GLU A 178 -14.62 11.43 -0.93
C GLU A 178 -13.25 11.69 -0.31
N ASP A 179 -13.24 12.15 0.94
CA ASP A 179 -12.00 12.44 1.67
C ASP A 179 -11.60 11.22 2.52
N GLN A 180 -10.57 10.50 2.06
CA GLN A 180 -10.03 9.32 2.74
C GLN A 180 -9.66 9.56 4.21
N TYR A 181 -9.21 10.77 4.56
CA TYR A 181 -8.86 11.12 5.95
C TYR A 181 -10.12 11.23 6.81
N THR A 182 -11.15 11.91 6.31
CA THR A 182 -12.46 12.01 6.97
C THR A 182 -13.11 10.63 7.13
N VAL A 183 -13.03 9.77 6.10
CA VAL A 183 -13.53 8.40 6.18
C VAL A 183 -12.85 7.62 7.32
N GLN A 184 -11.51 7.64 7.37
CA GLN A 184 -10.76 6.93 8.42
C GLN A 184 -11.08 7.47 9.82
N ALA A 185 -11.09 8.80 9.98
CA ALA A 185 -11.38 9.43 11.26
C ALA A 185 -12.79 9.05 11.76
N ARG A 186 -13.78 9.05 10.87
CA ARG A 186 -15.15 8.62 11.18
C ARG A 186 -15.21 7.15 11.59
N LEU A 187 -14.56 6.25 10.85
CA LEU A 187 -14.54 4.81 11.20
C LEU A 187 -13.87 4.56 12.55
N PHE A 188 -12.77 5.26 12.85
CA PHE A 188 -12.10 5.15 14.14
C PHE A 188 -12.96 5.70 15.28
N ALA A 189 -13.58 6.87 15.10
CA ALA A 189 -14.49 7.44 16.09
C ALA A 189 -15.69 6.52 16.35
N GLN A 190 -16.25 5.90 15.30
CA GLN A 190 -17.33 4.94 15.45
C GLN A 190 -16.88 3.69 16.22
N ALA A 191 -15.68 3.17 15.97
CA ALA A 191 -15.13 2.05 16.74
C ALA A 191 -14.99 2.36 18.24
N ILE A 192 -14.73 3.62 18.60
CA ILE A 192 -14.69 4.08 19.99
C ILE A 192 -16.10 4.18 20.58
N LEU A 193 -17.03 4.83 19.86
CA LEU A 193 -18.39 5.09 20.35
C LEU A 193 -19.21 3.80 20.50
N ASP A 194 -19.06 2.87 19.57
CA ASP A 194 -19.80 1.60 19.54
C ASP A 194 -19.08 0.48 20.30
N ASP A 195 -17.90 0.77 20.88
CA ASP A 195 -16.95 -0.22 21.44
C ASP A 195 -16.69 -1.43 20.50
N SER A 196 -16.68 -1.19 19.19
CA SER A 196 -16.41 -2.22 18.20
C SER A 196 -14.89 -2.35 17.93
N PRO A 197 -14.44 -3.42 17.26
CA PRO A 197 -13.07 -3.53 16.81
C PRO A 197 -12.70 -2.40 15.82
N VAL A 198 -11.48 -1.90 15.89
CA VAL A 198 -10.93 -1.03 14.85
C VAL A 198 -10.86 -1.82 13.54
N ALA A 199 -11.25 -1.18 12.42
CA ALA A 199 -11.37 -1.82 11.11
C ALA A 199 -10.08 -2.54 10.65
N VAL A 200 -8.91 -1.97 10.95
CA VAL A 200 -7.61 -2.62 10.74
C VAL A 200 -6.95 -2.86 12.10
N PRO A 201 -6.69 -4.12 12.48
CA PRO A 201 -6.10 -4.42 13.78
C PRO A 201 -4.65 -3.93 13.84
N ILE A 202 -4.19 -3.50 15.02
CA ILE A 202 -2.82 -2.99 15.19
C ILE A 202 -1.72 -4.03 14.88
N THR A 203 -2.06 -5.32 14.89
CA THR A 203 -1.16 -6.39 14.45
C THR A 203 -0.76 -6.24 12.98
N ASP A 204 -1.62 -5.63 12.16
CA ASP A 204 -1.31 -5.32 10.76
C ASP A 204 -0.15 -4.34 10.63
N ALA A 205 -0.15 -3.28 11.45
CA ALA A 205 0.92 -2.28 11.50
C ALA A 205 2.27 -2.90 11.90
N ILE A 206 2.24 -3.78 12.91
CA ILE A 206 3.44 -4.49 13.38
C ILE A 206 3.99 -5.39 12.27
N ALA A 207 3.11 -6.11 11.57
CA ALA A 207 3.51 -6.97 10.46
C ALA A 207 4.03 -6.16 9.26
N ASN A 208 3.43 -5.00 8.96
CA ASN A 208 3.94 -4.07 7.95
C ASN A 208 5.37 -3.62 8.26
N MET A 209 5.63 -3.24 9.51
CA MET A 209 6.96 -2.83 9.96
C MET A 209 8.00 -3.95 9.86
N ARG A 210 7.63 -5.20 10.13
CA ARG A 210 8.56 -6.35 9.95
C ARG A 210 9.03 -6.49 8.51
N VAL A 211 8.15 -6.24 7.54
CA VAL A 211 8.51 -6.30 6.11
C VAL A 211 9.37 -5.09 5.72
N VAL A 212 9.05 -3.90 6.24
CA VAL A 212 9.89 -2.70 6.08
C VAL A 212 11.30 -2.94 6.60
N GLU A 213 11.43 -3.45 7.83
CA GLU A 213 12.71 -3.77 8.46
C GLU A 213 13.49 -4.82 7.66
N ALA A 214 12.81 -5.87 7.17
CA ALA A 214 13.44 -6.90 6.34
C ALA A 214 13.98 -6.34 5.02
N ILE A 215 13.24 -5.43 4.36
CA ILE A 215 13.71 -4.76 3.14
C ILE A 215 14.94 -3.88 3.45
N LEU A 216 14.85 -3.05 4.49
CA LEU A 216 15.94 -2.14 4.86
C LEU A 216 17.19 -2.87 5.37
N ALA A 217 17.07 -4.08 5.90
CA ALA A 217 18.21 -4.91 6.27
C ALA A 217 19.02 -5.40 5.05
N THR A 218 18.53 -5.23 3.82
CA THR A 218 19.25 -5.55 2.59
C THR A 218 20.39 -4.54 2.35
N ASN A 219 21.60 -5.04 2.12
CA ASN A 219 22.81 -4.25 1.86
C ASN A 219 22.95 -3.09 2.87
N PRO A 220 23.09 -3.39 4.18
CA PRO A 220 23.21 -2.35 5.18
C PRO A 220 24.42 -1.45 4.84
N PRO A 221 24.36 -0.14 5.17
CA PRO A 221 25.54 0.71 5.05
C PRO A 221 26.68 0.12 5.88
N ASP A 222 27.90 0.18 5.34
CA ASP A 222 29.13 -0.25 6.01
C ASP A 222 29.37 0.45 7.36
#